data_AF-A0A5Q0EI59-F1
#
_entry.id   AF-A0A5Q0EI59-F1
#
_cell.length_a   1.000
_cell.length_b   1.000
_cell.length_c   1.000
_cell.angle_alpha   90.00
_cell.angle_beta   90.00
_cell.angle_gamma   90.00
#
_symmetry.space_group_name_H-M   'P 1'
#
loop_
_entity.id
_entity.type
_entity.pdbx_description
1 polymer ?
#
loop_
_entity_poly.entity_id
_entity_poly.type
_entity_poly.pdbx_seq_one_letter_code
_entity_poly.pdbx_strand_id
1 'polypeptide(L)'
;MFDVGFMELLLVGVVALLVVGPERLPGLARTAGAWVGRARAFVGNVKADIDKELKAEELKRILDEQARLSNPLEEIVEQTRQGLGEVKKDVEQIETSLTQDARKDD
;
A
#
# COMPACT_ATOMS: atom_id res chain seq x y z
N MET A 1 2.24 -1.65 -9.03
CA MET A 1 2.36 -1.07 -10.39
C MET A 1 3.63 -0.22 -10.56
N PHE A 2 4.75 -0.62 -9.96
CA PHE A 2 6.08 -0.01 -10.15
C PHE A 2 7.06 -1.12 -10.54
N ASP A 3 6.79 -1.77 -11.64
CA ASP A 3 7.68 -2.79 -12.18
C ASP A 3 8.67 -2.08 -13.11
N VAL A 4 9.55 -1.27 -12.52
CA VAL A 4 10.59 -0.56 -13.30
C VAL A 4 11.75 -1.52 -13.48
N GLY A 5 11.76 -2.21 -14.60
CA GLY A 5 12.83 -3.09 -15.03
C GLY A 5 14.07 -2.32 -15.47
N PHE A 6 15.17 -3.07 -15.65
CA PHE A 6 16.45 -2.52 -16.11
C PHE A 6 16.31 -1.77 -17.45
N MET A 7 15.50 -2.30 -18.37
CA MET A 7 15.28 -1.69 -19.69
C MET A 7 14.56 -0.34 -19.60
N GLU A 8 13.60 -0.19 -18.69
CA GLU A 8 12.87 1.06 -18.51
C GLU A 8 13.76 2.13 -17.86
N LEU A 9 14.60 1.76 -16.89
CA LEU A 9 15.62 2.67 -16.36
C LEU A 9 16.60 3.15 -17.43
N LEU A 10 17.04 2.25 -18.31
CA LEU A 10 17.95 2.61 -19.41
C LEU A 10 17.26 3.58 -20.38
N LEU A 11 16.01 3.32 -20.77
CA LEU A 11 15.24 4.20 -21.64
C LEU A 11 15.08 5.60 -21.03
N VAL A 12 14.70 5.67 -19.74
CA VAL A 12 14.59 6.95 -19.02
C VAL A 12 15.95 7.65 -18.95
N GLY A 13 17.03 6.92 -18.73
CA GLY A 13 18.40 7.46 -18.77
C GLY A 13 18.76 8.09 -20.11
N VAL A 14 18.43 7.43 -21.23
CA VAL A 14 18.65 7.97 -22.58
C VAL A 14 17.81 9.22 -22.82
N VAL A 15 16.53 9.21 -22.46
CA VAL A 15 15.66 10.40 -22.60
C VAL A 15 16.17 11.55 -21.75
N ALA A 16 16.58 11.28 -20.51
CA ALA A 16 17.15 12.27 -19.62
C ALA A 16 18.44 12.87 -20.22
N LEU A 17 19.30 12.04 -20.83
CA LEU A 17 20.52 12.49 -21.52
C LEU A 17 20.19 13.42 -22.69
N LEU A 18 19.12 13.16 -23.44
CA LEU A 18 18.70 14.01 -24.55
C LEU A 18 18.09 15.35 -24.09
N VAL A 19 17.24 15.33 -23.07
CA VAL A 19 16.49 16.51 -22.61
C VAL A 19 17.37 17.45 -21.78
N VAL A 20 18.10 16.89 -20.81
CA VAL A 20 18.94 17.66 -19.89
C VAL A 20 20.34 17.87 -20.46
N GLY A 21 20.84 16.91 -21.23
CA GLY A 21 22.20 16.87 -21.73
C GLY A 21 23.15 16.06 -20.82
N PRO A 22 24.13 15.34 -21.40
CA PRO A 22 25.08 14.52 -20.65
C PRO A 22 25.98 15.31 -19.70
N GLU A 23 26.24 16.59 -20.00
CA GLU A 23 27.08 17.44 -19.17
C GLU A 23 26.37 17.93 -17.91
N ARG A 24 25.04 18.08 -17.96
CA ARG A 24 24.23 18.69 -16.88
C ARG A 24 23.61 17.65 -15.96
N LEU A 25 23.29 16.46 -16.47
CA LEU A 25 22.77 15.34 -15.68
C LEU A 25 23.59 14.98 -14.43
N PRO A 26 24.93 14.83 -14.49
CA PRO A 26 25.71 14.51 -13.30
C PRO A 26 25.63 15.62 -12.23
N GLY A 27 25.48 16.88 -12.64
CA GLY A 27 25.23 18.00 -11.73
C GLY A 27 23.86 17.92 -11.03
N LEU A 28 22.81 17.56 -11.78
CA LEU A 28 21.47 17.36 -11.21
C LEU A 28 21.43 16.15 -10.27
N ALA A 29 22.03 15.03 -10.65
CA ALA A 29 22.11 13.82 -9.83
C ALA A 29 22.84 14.10 -8.49
N ARG A 30 23.93 14.87 -8.52
CA ARG A 30 24.64 15.31 -7.30
C ARG A 30 23.77 16.19 -6.42
N THR A 31 23.06 17.15 -7.01
CA THR A 31 22.18 18.06 -6.26
C THR A 31 21.01 17.30 -5.64
N ALA A 32 20.30 16.48 -6.43
CA ALA A 32 19.21 15.64 -5.95
C ALA A 32 19.68 14.66 -4.87
N GLY A 33 20.83 14.00 -5.09
CA GLY A 33 21.45 13.11 -4.12
C GLY A 33 21.82 13.81 -2.81
N ALA A 34 22.37 15.02 -2.88
CA ALA A 34 22.68 15.82 -1.68
C ALA A 34 21.41 16.25 -0.92
N TRP A 35 20.31 16.53 -1.62
CA TRP A 35 19.02 16.83 -0.98
C TRP A 35 18.42 15.61 -0.30
N VAL A 36 18.37 14.47 -0.99
CA VAL A 36 17.90 13.19 -0.43
C VAL A 36 18.79 12.76 0.74
N GLY A 37 20.10 12.90 0.62
CA GLY A 37 21.06 12.58 1.69
C GLY A 37 20.84 13.44 2.93
N ARG A 38 20.65 14.76 2.77
CA ARG A 38 20.33 15.66 3.88
C ARG A 38 18.98 15.34 4.52
N ALA A 39 17.95 15.03 3.73
CA ALA A 39 16.66 14.62 4.25
C ALA A 39 16.75 13.31 5.04
N ARG A 40 17.48 12.31 4.52
CA ARG A 40 17.72 11.04 5.22
C ARG A 40 18.47 11.25 6.54
N ALA A 41 19.50 12.10 6.54
CA ALA A 41 20.25 12.44 7.75
C ALA A 41 19.38 13.16 8.77
N PHE A 42 18.54 14.11 8.32
CA PHE A 42 17.59 14.82 9.17
C PHE A 42 16.58 13.88 9.82
N VAL A 43 15.96 12.98 9.04
CA VAL A 43 15.04 11.95 9.58
C VAL A 43 15.77 11.04 10.59
N GLY A 44 17.01 10.66 10.31
CA GLY A 44 17.84 9.88 11.24
C GLY A 44 18.08 10.60 12.57
N ASN A 45 18.42 11.89 12.52
CA ASN A 45 18.64 12.70 13.72
C ASN A 45 17.33 12.91 14.50
N VAL A 46 16.25 13.27 13.82
CA VAL A 46 14.92 13.44 14.46
C VAL A 46 14.47 12.14 15.11
N LYS A 47 14.67 10.98 14.47
CA LYS A 47 14.39 9.68 15.09
C LYS A 47 15.24 9.45 16.34
N ALA A 48 16.54 9.76 16.28
CA ALA A 48 17.45 9.60 17.41
C ALA A 48 17.12 10.55 18.59
N ASP A 49 16.64 11.75 18.30
CA ASP A 49 16.21 12.73 19.31
C ASP A 49 14.85 12.33 19.91
N ILE A 50 13.91 11.88 19.07
CA ILE A 50 12.64 11.26 19.49
C ILE A 50 12.90 10.06 20.41
N ASP A 51 13.79 9.13 20.05
CA ASP A 51 14.09 7.94 20.85
C ASP A 51 14.73 8.29 22.22
N LYS A 52 15.36 9.47 22.33
CA LYS A 52 15.98 9.95 23.57
C LYS A 52 15.02 10.74 24.47
N GLU A 53 14.08 11.48 23.89
CA GLU A 53 13.24 12.44 24.61
C GLU A 53 11.78 11.97 24.76
N LEU A 54 11.24 11.24 23.77
CA LEU A 54 9.94 10.60 23.84
C LEU A 54 10.12 9.21 24.47
N LYS A 55 9.55 9.01 25.67
CA LYS A 55 9.31 7.66 26.19
C LYS A 55 8.60 6.87 25.10
N ALA A 56 9.18 5.75 24.66
CA ALA A 56 8.62 4.90 23.60
C ALA A 56 7.10 4.62 23.78
N GLU A 57 6.59 4.69 25.01
CA GLU A 57 5.18 4.72 25.38
C GLU A 57 4.28 5.65 24.55
N GLU A 58 4.70 6.87 24.22
CA GLU A 58 3.82 7.90 23.63
C GLU A 58 3.72 7.74 22.11
N LEU A 59 4.84 7.45 21.44
CA LEU A 59 4.85 7.05 20.04
C LEU A 59 4.17 5.69 19.84
N LYS A 60 4.37 4.74 20.78
CA LYS A 60 3.66 3.47 20.80
C LYS A 60 2.16 3.67 20.98
N ARG A 61 1.72 4.62 21.83
CA ARG A 61 0.29 4.98 21.94
C ARG A 61 -0.27 5.53 20.63
N ILE A 62 0.43 6.43 19.95
CA ILE A 62 -0.05 7.00 18.68
C ILE A 62 -0.12 5.93 17.59
N LEU A 63 0.88 5.03 17.52
CA LEU A 63 0.89 3.91 16.59
C LEU A 63 -0.20 2.87 16.91
N ASP A 64 -0.42 2.55 18.20
CA ASP A 64 -1.51 1.67 18.65
C ASP A 64 -2.88 2.31 18.37
N GLU A 65 -3.01 3.62 18.52
CA GLU A 65 -4.23 4.37 18.24
C GLU A 65 -4.51 4.42 16.73
N GLN A 66 -3.49 4.61 15.89
CA GLN A 66 -3.60 4.45 14.43
C GLN A 66 -3.89 3.00 13.99
N ALA A 67 -3.30 2.01 14.66
CA ALA A 67 -3.57 0.60 14.41
C ALA A 67 -5.01 0.24 14.82
N ARG A 68 -5.53 0.80 15.92
CA ARG A 68 -6.95 0.69 16.29
C ARG A 68 -7.89 1.40 15.33
N LEU A 69 -7.46 2.51 14.74
CA LEU A 69 -8.17 3.13 13.61
C LEU A 69 -8.10 2.30 12.32
N SER A 70 -7.27 1.25 12.28
CA SER A 70 -7.22 0.24 11.21
C SER A 70 -8.10 -1.00 11.49
N ASN A 71 -8.56 -1.21 12.74
CA ASN A 71 -9.58 -2.22 13.10
C ASN A 71 -10.98 -2.08 12.48
N PRO A 72 -11.49 -0.91 12.01
CA PRO A 72 -12.77 -0.88 11.30
C PRO A 72 -12.72 -1.69 10.00
N LEU A 73 -11.54 -1.95 9.43
CA LEU A 73 -11.42 -2.88 8.30
C LEU A 73 -11.72 -4.32 8.70
N GLU A 74 -11.36 -4.75 9.91
CA GLU A 74 -11.62 -6.11 10.38
C GLU A 74 -13.11 -6.31 10.67
N GLU A 75 -13.77 -5.32 11.27
CA GLU A 75 -15.23 -5.33 11.47
C GLU A 75 -16.01 -5.28 10.15
N ILE A 76 -15.57 -4.48 9.17
CA ILE A 76 -16.16 -4.42 7.82
C ILE A 76 -15.96 -5.75 7.08
N VAL A 77 -14.78 -6.37 7.20
CA VAL A 77 -14.48 -7.67 6.58
C VAL A 77 -15.32 -8.78 7.22
N GLU A 78 -15.48 -8.77 8.55
CA GLU A 78 -16.31 -9.72 9.29
C GLU A 78 -17.80 -9.61 8.88
N GLN A 79 -18.35 -8.40 8.86
CA GLN A 79 -19.73 -8.12 8.44
C GLN A 79 -19.96 -8.51 6.98
N THR A 80 -19.00 -8.22 6.10
CA THR A 80 -19.07 -8.60 4.67
C THR A 80 -19.02 -10.12 4.52
N ARG A 81 -18.19 -10.82 5.30
CA ARG A 81 -18.06 -12.28 5.27
C ARG A 81 -19.31 -12.98 5.78
N GLN A 82 -19.97 -12.42 6.80
CA GLN A 82 -21.24 -12.93 7.32
C GLN A 82 -22.38 -12.71 6.31
N GLY A 83 -22.51 -11.51 5.75
CA GLY A 83 -23.51 -11.22 4.70
C GLY A 83 -23.34 -12.07 3.45
N LEU A 84 -22.09 -12.30 3.01
CA LEU A 84 -21.78 -13.22 1.90
C LEU A 84 -22.16 -14.68 2.23
N GLY A 85 -22.03 -15.10 3.50
CA GLY A 85 -22.41 -16.43 3.96
C GLY A 85 -23.92 -16.67 3.94
N GLU A 86 -24.71 -15.65 4.27
CA GLU A 86 -26.18 -15.71 4.18
C GLU A 86 -26.65 -15.69 2.73
N VAL A 87 -26.12 -14.79 1.90
CA VAL A 87 -26.42 -14.76 0.46
C VAL A 87 -26.07 -16.09 -0.20
N LYS A 88 -24.94 -16.71 0.16
CA LYS A 88 -24.57 -18.03 -0.39
C LYS A 88 -25.59 -19.11 -0.01
N LYS A 89 -26.10 -19.11 1.22
CA LYS A 89 -27.12 -20.06 1.67
C LYS A 89 -28.46 -19.84 0.99
N ASP A 90 -28.86 -18.59 0.80
CA ASP A 90 -30.11 -18.25 0.10
C ASP A 90 -30.04 -18.65 -1.38
N VAL A 91 -28.90 -18.40 -2.03
CA VAL A 91 -28.66 -18.82 -3.42
C VAL A 91 -28.65 -20.35 -3.54
N GLU A 92 -28.02 -21.07 -2.61
CA GLU A 92 -27.99 -22.54 -2.59
C GLU A 92 -29.40 -23.13 -2.36
N GLN A 93 -30.22 -22.52 -1.51
CA GLN A 93 -31.63 -22.90 -1.33
C GLN A 93 -32.46 -22.63 -2.58
N ILE A 94 -32.26 -21.48 -3.25
CA ILE A 94 -32.96 -21.16 -4.50
C ILE A 94 -32.53 -22.14 -5.61
N GLU A 95 -31.25 -22.46 -5.74
CA GLU A 95 -30.74 -23.41 -6.73
C GLU A 95 -31.29 -24.82 -6.51
N THR A 96 -31.41 -25.25 -5.25
CA THR A 96 -32.01 -26.54 -4.89
C THR A 96 -33.50 -26.57 -5.21
N SER A 97 -34.20 -25.45 -4.99
CA SER A 97 -35.63 -25.30 -5.29
C SER A 97 -35.90 -25.28 -6.79
N LEU A 98 -35.05 -24.60 -7.57
CA LEU A 98 -35.15 -24.52 -9.03
C LEU A 98 -34.80 -25.85 -9.71
N THR A 99 -33.83 -26.60 -9.17
CA THR A 99 -33.48 -27.95 -9.65
C THR A 99 -34.59 -28.97 -9.36
N GLN A 100 -35.38 -28.75 -8.32
CA GLN A 100 -36.50 -29.61 -7.95
C GLN A 100 -37.73 -29.37 -8.84
N ASP A 101 -38.01 -28.13 -9.25
CA ASP A 101 -39.10 -27.82 -10.18
C ASP A 101 -38.78 -28.22 -11.62
N ALA A 102 -37.53 -28.09 -12.09
CA ALA A 102 -37.12 -28.50 -13.45
C ALA A 102 -37.15 -30.02 -13.71
N ARG A 103 -37.30 -30.85 -12.66
CA ARG A 103 -37.38 -32.32 -12.76
C ARG A 103 -38.82 -32.86 -12.78
N LYS A 104 -39.82 -31.98 -12.69
CA LYS A 104 -41.24 -32.37 -12.58
C LYS A 104 -42.02 -32.29 -13.91
N ASP A 105 -41.39 -31.80 -14.97
CA ASP A 105 -42.03 -31.57 -16.28
C ASP A 105 -41.69 -32.62 -17.38
N ASP A 106 -41.06 -33.76 -17.04
CA ASP A 106 -40.91 -34.94 -17.93
C ASP A 106 -41.87 -36.08 -17.56
#